data_AF-A0A0D7BHV6-F1
#
_entry.id   AF-A0A0D7BHV6-F1
#
_cell.length_a   1.000
_cell.length_b   1.000
_cell.length_c   1.000
_cell.angle_alpha   90.00
_cell.angle_beta   90.00
_cell.angle_gamma   90.00
#
_symmetry.space_group_name_H-M   'P 1'
#
loop_
_entity.id
_entity.type
_entity.pdbx_description
1 polymer ?
#
loop_
_entity_poly.entity_id
_entity_poly.type
_entity_poly.pdbx_seq_one_letter_code
_entity_poly.pdbx_strand_id
1 'polypeptide(L)'
;MADSPPSYVSSDPWGDVDYGAVHAARRHAREHDESAPLIPGHPKSGRPTKTVCFLFATILAAFLTAVIAIPVHISSDHNTAASIDRRHRVELRRLNATHGAELYNLTEQYEHQIHWRQVQMDQMVAAHDRELEEVREAYEQRLRDGDMKMERVVAAHERQLKEVRSAYEQRLRDGDMKMDRLVAVHERQLKEVRSAYEQQLEAKDRWVENQKHLLFARESAVHDAETRIGNDAERRKKANLYWEQPPKRGRVCTGWKTLPYVAELYNVPQDVDGVAWCQGTALHMPGMEDIDKPEWCEQTENGKIVAHWTHRESANCHTLWGRQKDQGCQAGSPGYRLVEMQLLNHHQPYDSWLEMCETTPWGDHGRTPDVCEHRGNGGIWGKWVVHDMKCEKVTANEELDKSFML
;
A
#
# COMPACT_ATOMS: atom_id res chain seq x y z
N MET A 1 29.82 -40.70 27.34
CA MET A 1 29.61 -39.25 27.12
C MET A 1 28.72 -39.14 25.91
N ALA A 2 27.41 -39.00 26.14
CA ALA A 2 26.40 -39.00 25.10
C ALA A 2 26.01 -37.55 24.85
N ASP A 3 26.39 -37.03 23.68
CA ASP A 3 26.00 -35.70 23.24
C ASP A 3 24.51 -35.70 22.89
N SER A 4 23.76 -34.89 23.63
CA SER A 4 22.35 -34.64 23.38
C SER A 4 22.20 -33.84 22.08
N PRO A 5 21.17 -34.12 21.26
CA PRO A 5 20.95 -33.36 20.04
C PRO A 5 20.51 -31.93 20.36
N PRO A 6 20.93 -30.93 19.55
CA PRO A 6 20.56 -29.54 19.80
C PRO A 6 19.06 -29.34 19.57
N SER A 7 18.41 -28.75 20.55
CA SER A 7 17.03 -28.26 20.45
C SER A 7 16.93 -27.23 19.32
N TYR A 8 16.22 -27.60 18.26
CA TYR A 8 15.92 -26.73 17.12
C TYR A 8 14.92 -25.66 17.55
N VAL A 9 15.41 -24.47 17.87
CA VAL A 9 14.57 -23.30 18.11
C VAL A 9 14.11 -22.80 16.74
N SER A 10 12.82 -23.00 16.44
CA SER A 10 12.15 -22.43 15.28
C SER A 10 12.06 -20.91 15.45
N SER A 11 13.07 -20.20 14.98
CA SER A 11 13.02 -18.76 14.79
C SER A 11 12.46 -18.48 13.41
N ASP A 12 11.13 -18.47 13.29
CA ASP A 12 10.44 -17.92 12.13
C ASP A 12 10.78 -16.42 12.03
N PRO A 13 11.46 -15.95 10.96
CA PRO A 13 11.78 -14.53 10.81
C PRO A 13 10.58 -13.72 10.28
N TRP A 14 9.44 -14.37 10.06
CA TRP A 14 8.23 -13.77 9.53
C TRP A 14 7.28 -13.47 10.69
N GLY A 15 7.69 -12.52 11.53
CA GLY A 15 6.78 -11.87 12.47
C GLY A 15 5.58 -11.32 11.71
N ASP A 16 4.40 -11.53 12.29
CA ASP A 16 3.10 -11.07 11.83
C ASP A 16 3.16 -9.71 11.12
N VAL A 17 3.12 -9.74 9.80
CA VAL A 17 2.82 -8.54 9.01
C VAL A 17 1.31 -8.36 9.11
N ASP A 18 0.91 -7.41 9.95
CA ASP A 18 -0.47 -6.94 10.08
C ASP A 18 -0.96 -6.40 8.72
N TYR A 19 -1.64 -7.26 7.96
CA TYR A 19 -2.29 -6.93 6.69
C TYR A 19 -3.48 -5.97 6.86
N GLY A 20 -3.85 -5.57 8.09
CA GLY A 20 -4.91 -4.62 8.39
C GLY A 20 -4.57 -3.16 8.06
N ALA A 21 -3.29 -2.78 8.02
CA ALA A 21 -2.89 -1.37 7.84
C ALA A 21 -2.81 -0.91 6.37
N VAL A 22 -2.64 -1.82 5.41
CA VAL A 22 -2.46 -1.45 3.98
C VAL A 22 -3.79 -1.14 3.27
N HIS A 23 -4.93 -1.58 3.83
CA HIS A 23 -6.25 -1.27 3.28
C HIS A 23 -6.90 0.01 3.84
N ALA A 24 -6.37 0.60 4.91
CA ALA A 24 -6.85 1.87 5.46
C ALA A 24 -6.26 3.11 4.74
N ALA A 25 -5.04 3.03 4.22
CA ALA A 25 -4.39 4.14 3.52
C ALA A 25 -4.92 4.39 2.09
N ARG A 26 -5.63 3.43 1.49
CA ARG A 26 -6.21 3.56 0.14
C ARG A 26 -7.63 4.15 0.11
N ARG A 27 -8.26 4.33 1.28
CA ARG A 27 -9.64 4.84 1.39
C ARG A 27 -9.73 6.36 1.69
N HIS A 28 -8.62 7.01 2.05
CA HIS A 28 -8.60 8.47 2.29
C HIS A 28 -8.19 9.33 1.09
N ALA A 29 -7.89 8.74 -0.07
CA ALA A 29 -7.48 9.46 -1.28
C ALA A 29 -8.60 9.58 -2.35
N ARG A 30 -9.86 9.32 -1.99
CA ARG A 30 -11.00 9.32 -2.93
C ARG A 30 -12.24 10.10 -2.50
N GLU A 31 -12.12 11.00 -1.51
CA GLU A 31 -13.25 11.84 -1.04
C GLU A 31 -12.98 13.35 -1.08
N HIS A 32 -11.99 13.81 -1.86
CA HIS A 32 -11.73 15.25 -2.05
C HIS A 32 -11.63 15.64 -3.54
N ASP A 33 -12.62 15.25 -4.34
CA ASP A 33 -12.73 15.72 -5.73
C ASP A 33 -14.17 16.10 -6.12
N GLU A 34 -14.91 16.73 -5.19
CA GLU A 34 -16.18 17.42 -5.47
C GLU A 34 -16.18 18.80 -4.83
N SER A 35 -15.39 19.74 -5.35
CA SER A 35 -15.54 21.18 -5.05
C SER A 35 -14.83 22.04 -6.11
N ALA A 36 -15.26 21.95 -7.37
CA ALA A 36 -14.88 22.95 -8.36
C ALA A 36 -15.64 24.26 -8.07
N PRO A 37 -14.97 25.42 -7.93
CA PRO A 37 -15.65 26.69 -7.76
C PRO A 37 -16.30 27.15 -9.07
N LEU A 38 -17.58 27.46 -8.97
CA LEU A 38 -18.39 28.16 -9.96
C LEU A 38 -17.69 29.48 -10.37
N ILE A 39 -17.36 29.59 -11.65
CA ILE A 39 -16.94 30.84 -12.29
C ILE A 39 -18.16 31.78 -12.36
N PRO A 40 -18.07 33.03 -11.84
CA PRO A 40 -19.16 33.98 -11.95
C PRO A 40 -19.18 34.68 -13.32
N GLY A 41 -20.34 34.62 -13.96
CA GLY A 41 -20.96 35.76 -14.63
C GLY A 41 -20.24 36.40 -15.84
N HIS A 42 -20.56 35.92 -17.04
CA HIS A 42 -20.55 36.76 -18.23
C HIS A 42 -21.75 37.73 -18.17
N PRO A 43 -21.56 39.06 -18.30
CA PRO A 43 -22.68 39.97 -18.50
C PRO A 43 -23.17 39.92 -19.95
N LYS A 44 -24.50 39.86 -20.06
CA LYS A 44 -25.30 40.04 -21.26
C LYS A 44 -25.07 41.44 -21.86
N SER A 45 -24.75 41.50 -23.14
CA SER A 45 -25.07 42.64 -24.01
C SER A 45 -25.65 42.03 -25.30
N GLY A 46 -26.95 42.02 -25.53
CA GLY A 46 -27.77 43.23 -25.59
C GLY A 46 -27.69 43.79 -27.01
N ARG A 47 -28.33 43.12 -27.98
CA ARG A 47 -28.70 43.76 -29.25
C ARG A 47 -29.65 44.92 -28.93
N PRO A 48 -29.61 45.99 -29.72
CA PRO A 48 -30.86 46.39 -30.36
C PRO A 48 -30.68 46.54 -31.88
N THR A 49 -31.62 45.92 -32.57
CA THR A 49 -32.10 46.38 -33.87
C THR A 49 -32.87 47.69 -33.69
N LYS A 50 -32.76 48.59 -34.67
CA LYS A 50 -33.85 49.31 -35.38
C LYS A 50 -33.32 50.65 -35.91
N THR A 51 -33.22 50.80 -37.23
CA THR A 51 -34.22 51.36 -38.17
C THR A 51 -34.32 52.89 -38.16
N VAL A 52 -34.40 53.44 -39.38
CA VAL A 52 -35.26 54.57 -39.77
C VAL A 52 -34.72 55.99 -39.52
N CYS A 53 -34.25 56.57 -40.64
CA CYS A 53 -34.92 57.70 -41.32
C CYS A 53 -34.55 59.16 -41.00
N PHE A 54 -34.54 59.90 -42.12
CA PHE A 54 -34.86 61.32 -42.32
C PHE A 54 -33.73 62.30 -42.00
N LEU A 55 -33.15 62.93 -43.03
CA LEU A 55 -33.65 64.14 -43.74
C LEU A 55 -33.59 65.37 -42.84
N PHE A 56 -32.80 66.36 -43.27
CA PHE A 56 -32.86 67.82 -43.07
C PHE A 56 -31.42 68.33 -43.32
N ALA A 57 -31.08 69.38 -44.06
CA ALA A 57 -31.73 70.31 -44.98
C ALA A 57 -30.55 71.18 -45.46
N THR A 58 -30.27 71.31 -46.76
CA THR A 58 -30.74 72.40 -47.65
C THR A 58 -30.87 73.78 -47.01
N ILE A 59 -30.31 74.77 -47.72
CA ILE A 59 -30.68 76.21 -47.84
C ILE A 59 -29.66 77.21 -47.26
N LEU A 60 -28.94 77.89 -48.17
CA LEU A 60 -28.78 79.37 -48.30
C LEU A 60 -27.59 79.62 -49.27
N ALA A 61 -27.62 80.46 -50.29
CA ALA A 61 -28.68 81.16 -51.00
C ALA A 61 -28.05 81.70 -52.29
N ALA A 62 -28.79 81.58 -53.39
CA ALA A 62 -28.63 82.45 -54.55
C ALA A 62 -29.23 83.83 -54.21
N PHE A 63 -28.55 84.90 -54.60
CA PHE A 63 -29.12 86.21 -54.91
C PHE A 63 -28.44 86.66 -56.22
N LEU A 64 -29.11 86.75 -57.39
CA LEU A 64 -30.08 87.80 -57.79
C LEU A 64 -29.47 89.18 -57.50
N THR A 65 -29.20 90.10 -58.42
CA THR A 65 -29.92 90.61 -59.62
C THR A 65 -28.95 91.64 -60.24
N ALA A 66 -28.64 91.69 -61.53
CA ALA A 66 -29.51 92.01 -62.66
C ALA A 66 -30.08 93.45 -62.65
N VAL A 67 -29.87 94.12 -63.79
CA VAL A 67 -30.68 95.19 -64.38
C VAL A 67 -30.45 96.63 -63.90
N ILE A 68 -29.94 97.47 -64.81
CA ILE A 68 -30.60 98.62 -65.49
C ILE A 68 -29.74 98.83 -66.77
N ALA A 69 -30.08 98.29 -67.95
CA ALA A 69 -31.07 98.80 -68.93
C ALA A 69 -30.89 100.31 -69.20
N ILE A 70 -30.22 100.75 -70.30
CA ILE A 70 -30.79 101.05 -71.65
C ILE A 70 -31.84 102.21 -71.58
N PRO A 71 -32.18 103.05 -72.61
CA PRO A 71 -31.64 103.40 -73.95
C PRO A 71 -31.58 104.94 -74.23
N VAL A 72 -31.32 105.30 -75.50
CA VAL A 72 -32.06 106.28 -76.37
C VAL A 72 -31.13 107.37 -76.95
N HIS A 73 -30.68 107.30 -78.21
CA HIS A 73 -31.34 107.60 -79.50
C HIS A 73 -31.65 109.10 -79.72
N ILE A 74 -31.19 109.67 -80.86
CA ILE A 74 -31.95 110.45 -81.87
C ILE A 74 -31.07 111.50 -82.62
N SER A 75 -31.24 111.49 -83.95
CA SER A 75 -31.05 112.54 -85.00
C SER A 75 -29.64 113.03 -85.33
N SER A 76 -29.09 112.85 -86.54
CA SER A 76 -29.53 113.31 -87.88
C SER A 76 -29.72 114.84 -87.95
N ASP A 77 -28.79 115.56 -88.62
CA ASP A 77 -29.10 116.29 -89.86
C ASP A 77 -27.93 117.13 -90.39
N HIS A 78 -28.07 117.41 -91.68
CA HIS A 78 -27.15 117.95 -92.68
C HIS A 78 -26.73 119.43 -92.54
N ASN A 79 -25.59 119.73 -93.17
CA ASN A 79 -25.26 120.91 -93.99
C ASN A 79 -25.50 122.33 -93.45
N THR A 80 -24.42 123.09 -93.27
CA THR A 80 -24.07 124.38 -93.97
C THR A 80 -22.99 125.10 -93.15
N ALA A 81 -21.75 125.17 -93.64
CA ALA A 81 -21.23 126.18 -94.57
C ALA A 81 -21.05 127.58 -93.93
N ALA A 82 -19.83 127.76 -93.40
CA ALA A 82 -18.98 128.95 -93.52
C ALA A 82 -19.57 130.33 -93.15
N SER A 83 -19.30 130.83 -91.92
CA SER A 83 -19.28 132.27 -91.61
C SER A 83 -18.82 132.66 -90.17
N ILE A 84 -18.56 131.73 -89.23
CA ILE A 84 -18.25 132.11 -87.82
C ILE A 84 -16.93 131.47 -87.30
N ASP A 85 -15.87 131.45 -88.12
CA ASP A 85 -14.55 130.81 -87.81
C ASP A 85 -13.47 131.80 -87.28
N ARG A 86 -13.81 133.05 -86.93
CA ARG A 86 -12.79 134.00 -86.41
C ARG A 86 -12.99 134.52 -84.98
N ARG A 87 -14.16 134.36 -84.36
CA ARG A 87 -14.36 134.72 -82.93
C ARG A 87 -14.23 133.53 -81.96
N HIS A 88 -14.47 132.28 -82.41
CA HIS A 88 -14.38 131.09 -81.55
C HIS A 88 -12.95 130.62 -81.21
N ARG A 89 -11.93 130.96 -82.03
CA ARG A 89 -10.54 130.55 -81.78
C ARG A 89 -9.86 131.25 -80.60
N VAL A 90 -10.44 132.34 -80.08
CA VAL A 90 -9.92 133.05 -78.90
C VAL A 90 -10.55 132.54 -77.61
N GLU A 91 -11.84 132.16 -77.61
CA GLU A 91 -12.48 131.55 -76.43
C GLU A 91 -12.05 130.09 -76.20
N LEU A 92 -11.85 129.29 -77.27
CA LEU A 92 -11.36 127.91 -77.12
C LEU A 92 -9.96 127.82 -76.49
N ARG A 93 -9.09 128.83 -76.67
CA ARG A 93 -7.79 128.88 -75.98
C ARG A 93 -7.93 129.25 -74.50
N ARG A 94 -8.94 130.04 -74.13
CA ARG A 94 -9.22 130.39 -72.73
C ARG A 94 -9.87 129.22 -71.99
N LEU A 95 -10.84 128.54 -72.60
CA LEU A 95 -11.51 127.38 -72.03
C LEU A 95 -10.58 126.16 -71.92
N ASN A 96 -9.68 125.95 -72.90
CA ASN A 96 -8.71 124.86 -72.85
C ASN A 96 -7.59 125.10 -71.80
N ALA A 97 -7.30 126.36 -71.48
CA ALA A 97 -6.36 126.71 -70.40
C ALA A 97 -7.00 126.55 -69.01
N THR A 98 -8.29 126.85 -68.84
CA THR A 98 -8.99 126.65 -67.55
C THR A 98 -9.43 125.20 -67.33
N HIS A 99 -9.93 124.50 -68.35
CA HIS A 99 -10.27 123.07 -68.25
C HIS A 99 -9.03 122.16 -68.21
N GLY A 100 -7.91 122.55 -68.81
CA GLY A 100 -6.65 121.83 -68.68
C GLY A 100 -6.13 121.83 -67.24
N ALA A 101 -6.30 122.94 -66.53
CA ALA A 101 -5.92 123.05 -65.12
C ALA A 101 -6.88 122.27 -64.18
N GLU A 102 -8.19 122.27 -64.46
CA GLU A 102 -9.16 121.47 -63.70
C GLU A 102 -9.01 119.97 -63.96
N LEU A 103 -8.78 119.54 -65.20
CA LEU A 103 -8.51 118.13 -65.52
C LEU A 103 -7.21 117.65 -64.90
N TYR A 104 -6.18 118.48 -64.86
CA TYR A 104 -4.90 118.16 -64.19
C TYR A 104 -5.09 118.02 -62.67
N ASN A 105 -5.83 118.94 -62.04
CA ASN A 105 -6.13 118.85 -60.61
C ASN A 105 -7.02 117.63 -60.28
N LEU A 106 -7.99 117.31 -61.15
CA LEU A 106 -8.84 116.13 -60.98
C LEU A 106 -8.07 114.82 -61.19
N THR A 107 -7.15 114.77 -62.17
CA THR A 107 -6.26 113.61 -62.36
C THR A 107 -5.31 113.45 -61.18
N GLU A 108 -4.73 114.53 -60.66
CA GLU A 108 -3.88 114.48 -59.46
C GLU A 108 -4.69 114.01 -58.23
N GLN A 109 -5.95 114.43 -58.10
CA GLN A 109 -6.84 114.00 -57.02
C GLN A 109 -7.22 112.52 -57.13
N TYR A 110 -7.47 112.01 -58.34
CA TYR A 110 -7.73 110.59 -58.58
C TYR A 110 -6.47 109.75 -58.44
N GLU A 111 -5.31 110.21 -58.89
CA GLU A 111 -4.02 109.53 -58.69
C GLU A 111 -3.69 109.44 -57.20
N HIS A 112 -3.92 110.51 -56.43
CA HIS A 112 -3.79 110.50 -54.98
C HIS A 112 -4.78 109.53 -54.33
N GLN A 113 -6.03 109.48 -54.79
CA GLN A 113 -7.03 108.54 -54.28
C GLN A 113 -6.71 107.07 -54.61
N ILE A 114 -6.21 106.80 -55.82
CA ILE A 114 -5.73 105.48 -56.25
C ILE A 114 -4.53 105.08 -55.40
N HIS A 115 -3.56 105.98 -55.22
CA HIS A 115 -2.37 105.72 -54.40
C HIS A 115 -2.74 105.37 -52.95
N TRP A 116 -3.62 106.14 -52.31
CA TRP A 116 -4.06 105.83 -50.94
C TRP A 116 -4.85 104.54 -50.83
N ARG A 117 -5.68 104.20 -51.82
CA ARG A 117 -6.35 102.89 -51.87
C ARG A 117 -5.36 101.75 -52.08
N GLN A 118 -4.33 101.96 -52.90
CA GLN A 118 -3.25 101.00 -53.10
C GLN A 118 -2.50 100.76 -51.78
N VAL A 119 -2.09 101.83 -51.09
CA VAL A 119 -1.43 101.76 -49.78
C VAL A 119 -2.31 101.05 -48.75
N GLN A 120 -3.61 101.33 -48.72
CA GLN A 120 -4.54 100.68 -47.81
C GLN A 120 -4.70 99.18 -48.14
N MET A 121 -4.74 98.81 -49.42
CA MET A 121 -4.80 97.42 -49.86
C MET A 121 -3.51 96.68 -49.52
N ASP A 122 -2.35 97.30 -49.75
CA ASP A 122 -1.04 96.74 -49.40
C ASP A 122 -0.90 96.55 -47.88
N GLN A 123 -1.43 97.48 -47.07
CA GLN A 123 -1.49 97.33 -45.62
C GLN A 123 -2.39 96.18 -45.18
N MET A 124 -3.54 95.98 -45.83
CA MET A 124 -4.43 94.85 -45.56
C MET A 124 -3.81 93.51 -45.98
N VAL A 125 -3.17 93.44 -47.14
CA VAL A 125 -2.45 92.24 -47.60
C VAL A 125 -1.31 91.93 -46.64
N ALA A 126 -0.50 92.91 -46.27
CA ALA A 126 0.58 92.73 -45.30
C ALA A 126 0.09 92.39 -43.87
N ALA A 127 -1.14 92.77 -43.50
CA ALA A 127 -1.76 92.33 -42.26
C ALA A 127 -2.23 90.87 -42.35
N HIS A 128 -2.88 90.50 -43.47
CA HIS A 128 -3.36 89.14 -43.69
C HIS A 128 -2.22 88.13 -43.87
N ASP A 129 -1.14 88.51 -44.54
CA ASP A 129 0.07 87.70 -44.67
C ASP A 129 0.71 87.42 -43.30
N ARG A 130 0.68 88.39 -42.38
CA ARG A 130 1.14 88.19 -40.99
C ARG A 130 0.23 87.23 -40.23
N GLU A 131 -1.09 87.37 -40.34
CA GLU A 131 -2.03 86.44 -39.71
C GLU A 131 -1.86 85.00 -40.26
N LEU A 132 -1.67 84.86 -41.57
CA LEU A 132 -1.43 83.56 -42.20
C LEU A 132 -0.12 82.93 -41.70
N GLU A 133 0.95 83.71 -41.57
CA GLU A 133 2.21 83.20 -41.06
C GLU A 133 2.11 82.83 -39.58
N GLU A 134 1.40 83.61 -38.75
CA GLU A 134 1.11 83.26 -37.36
C GLU A 134 0.31 81.96 -37.24
N VAL A 135 -0.73 81.78 -38.06
CA VAL A 135 -1.53 80.54 -38.09
C VAL A 135 -0.68 79.36 -38.55
N ARG A 136 0.18 79.57 -39.55
CA ARG A 136 1.09 78.54 -40.06
C ARG A 136 2.10 78.13 -39.00
N GLU A 137 2.76 79.08 -38.35
CA GLU A 137 3.71 78.81 -37.26
C GLU A 137 3.02 78.09 -36.10
N ALA A 138 1.83 78.52 -35.70
CA ALA A 138 1.04 77.86 -34.67
C ALA A 138 0.66 76.42 -35.05
N TYR A 139 0.34 76.18 -36.33
CA TYR A 139 0.03 74.84 -36.84
C TYR A 139 1.27 73.94 -36.87
N GLU A 140 2.40 74.44 -37.38
CA GLU A 140 3.69 73.72 -37.39
C GLU A 140 4.16 73.41 -35.96
N GLN A 141 3.91 74.30 -35.00
CA GLN A 141 4.23 74.06 -33.60
C GLN A 141 3.34 72.98 -32.99
N ARG A 142 2.02 72.98 -33.28
CA ARG A 142 1.12 71.88 -32.87
C ARG A 142 1.52 70.53 -33.45
N LEU A 143 2.00 70.49 -34.69
CA LEU A 143 2.51 69.26 -35.30
C LEU A 143 3.76 68.77 -34.56
N ARG A 144 4.74 69.66 -34.29
CA ARG A 144 5.94 69.32 -33.52
C ARG A 144 5.61 68.82 -32.11
N ASP A 145 4.68 69.47 -31.42
CA ASP A 145 4.23 69.03 -30.09
C ASP A 145 3.49 67.69 -30.15
N GLY A 146 2.71 67.47 -31.21
CA GLY A 146 2.04 66.20 -31.50
C GLY A 146 3.04 65.07 -31.71
N ASP A 147 4.06 65.28 -32.54
CA ASP A 147 5.12 64.33 -32.83
C ASP A 147 5.93 64.00 -31.57
N MET A 148 6.36 65.01 -30.80
CA MET A 148 7.05 64.78 -29.52
C MET A 148 6.19 64.00 -28.53
N LYS A 149 4.88 64.27 -28.48
CA LYS A 149 3.96 63.53 -27.60
C LYS A 149 3.82 62.08 -28.05
N MET A 150 3.71 61.83 -29.35
CA MET A 150 3.65 60.48 -29.91
C MET A 150 4.95 59.72 -29.64
N GLU A 151 6.10 60.34 -29.87
CA GLU A 151 7.41 59.74 -29.64
C GLU A 151 7.61 59.35 -28.17
N ARG A 152 7.17 60.19 -27.22
CA ARG A 152 7.17 59.84 -25.79
C ARG A 152 6.29 58.63 -25.48
N VAL A 153 5.12 58.54 -26.10
CA VAL A 153 4.20 57.39 -25.92
C VAL A 153 4.81 56.13 -26.50
N VAL A 154 5.38 56.19 -27.71
CA VAL A 154 6.08 55.06 -28.34
C VAL A 154 7.26 54.61 -27.50
N ALA A 155 8.12 55.54 -27.06
CA ALA A 155 9.27 55.22 -26.21
C ALA A 155 8.85 54.62 -24.86
N ALA A 156 7.76 55.10 -24.26
CA ALA A 156 7.21 54.51 -23.04
C ALA A 156 6.69 53.09 -23.29
N HIS A 157 5.98 52.87 -24.39
CA HIS A 157 5.45 51.56 -24.75
C HIS A 157 6.56 50.56 -25.08
N GLU A 158 7.61 50.99 -25.78
CA GLU A 158 8.79 50.16 -26.04
C GLU A 158 9.51 49.73 -24.76
N ARG A 159 9.60 50.62 -23.75
CA ARG A 159 10.15 50.26 -22.43
C ARG A 159 9.28 49.20 -21.74
N GLN A 160 7.96 49.39 -21.74
CA GLN A 160 7.03 48.42 -21.18
C GLN A 160 7.14 47.06 -21.89
N LEU A 161 7.22 47.04 -23.23
CA LEU A 161 7.38 45.79 -23.98
C LEU A 161 8.71 45.10 -23.68
N LYS A 162 9.80 45.85 -23.52
CA LYS A 162 11.11 45.30 -23.12
C LYS A 162 11.05 44.69 -21.73
N GLU A 163 10.40 45.36 -20.77
CA GLU A 163 10.24 44.87 -19.40
C GLU A 163 9.36 43.62 -19.34
N VAL A 164 8.22 43.60 -20.05
CA VAL A 164 7.35 42.42 -20.13
C VAL A 164 8.08 41.26 -20.79
N ARG A 165 8.86 41.52 -21.86
CA ARG A 165 9.64 40.47 -22.54
C ARG A 165 10.72 39.90 -21.62
N SER A 166 11.51 40.73 -20.96
CA SER A 166 12.57 40.25 -20.06
C SER A 166 12.00 39.48 -18.87
N ALA A 167 10.88 39.94 -18.29
CA ALA A 167 10.17 39.24 -17.23
C ALA A 167 9.63 37.88 -17.70
N TYR A 168 9.11 37.79 -18.92
CA TYR A 168 8.64 36.54 -19.50
C TYR A 168 9.80 35.55 -19.75
N GLU A 169 10.90 36.01 -20.36
CA GLU A 169 12.10 35.19 -20.57
C GLU A 169 12.71 34.70 -19.25
N GLN A 170 12.69 35.53 -18.20
CA GLN A 170 13.13 35.14 -16.88
C GLN A 170 12.25 34.03 -16.28
N ARG A 171 10.92 34.15 -16.39
CA ARG A 171 9.99 33.10 -15.94
C ARG A 171 10.17 31.79 -16.68
N LEU A 172 10.46 31.84 -17.98
CA LEU A 172 10.78 30.64 -18.77
C LEU A 172 12.05 29.97 -18.24
N ARG A 173 13.14 30.74 -18.06
CA ARG A 173 14.40 30.21 -17.49
C ARG A 173 14.20 29.62 -16.09
N ASP A 174 13.44 30.29 -15.23
CA ASP A 174 13.13 29.79 -13.89
C ASP A 174 12.27 28.53 -13.94
N GLY A 175 11.34 28.45 -14.91
CA GLY A 175 10.53 27.28 -15.20
C GLY A 175 11.38 26.08 -15.62
N ASP A 176 12.28 26.29 -16.58
CA ASP A 176 13.21 25.25 -17.09
C ASP A 176 14.13 24.74 -15.97
N MET A 177 14.75 25.64 -15.20
CA MET A 177 15.57 25.26 -14.04
C MET A 177 14.79 24.46 -13.00
N LYS A 178 13.52 24.79 -12.78
CA LYS A 178 12.66 24.04 -11.84
C LYS A 178 12.35 22.65 -12.37
N MET A 179 12.08 22.51 -13.67
CA MET A 179 11.85 21.22 -14.31
C MET A 179 13.11 20.35 -14.29
N ASP A 180 14.28 20.89 -14.63
CA ASP A 180 15.55 20.16 -14.58
C ASP A 180 15.85 19.65 -13.17
N ARG A 181 15.61 20.47 -12.13
CA ARG A 181 15.75 20.04 -10.74
C ARG A 181 14.80 18.90 -10.40
N LEU A 182 13.54 18.97 -10.86
CA LEU A 182 12.55 17.92 -10.61
C LEU A 182 12.93 16.62 -11.31
N VAL A 183 13.36 16.69 -12.57
CA VAL A 183 13.87 15.55 -13.33
C VAL A 183 15.06 14.91 -12.62
N ALA A 184 16.04 15.71 -12.19
CA ALA A 184 17.22 15.21 -11.47
C ALA A 184 16.89 14.56 -10.11
N VAL A 185 15.83 15.01 -9.44
CA VAL A 185 15.33 14.35 -8.22
C VAL A 185 14.67 13.02 -8.57
N HIS A 186 13.80 12.99 -9.57
CA HIS A 186 13.14 11.75 -9.99
C HIS A 186 14.11 10.71 -10.54
N GLU A 187 15.12 11.12 -11.31
CA GLU A 187 16.15 10.21 -11.79
C GLU A 187 16.94 9.58 -10.65
N ARG A 188 17.24 10.33 -9.58
CA ARG A 188 17.88 9.79 -8.39
C ARG A 188 16.98 8.78 -7.67
N GLN A 189 15.72 9.13 -7.45
CA GLN A 189 14.75 8.23 -6.84
C GLN A 189 14.58 6.93 -7.65
N LEU A 190 14.51 7.03 -8.98
CA LEU A 190 14.40 5.86 -9.85
C LEU A 190 15.66 4.98 -9.80
N LYS A 191 16.86 5.58 -9.69
CA LYS A 191 18.11 4.83 -9.51
C LYS A 191 18.14 4.11 -8.16
N GLU A 192 17.76 4.79 -7.09
CA GLU A 192 17.69 4.20 -5.75
C GLU A 192 16.71 3.03 -5.71
N VAL A 193 15.47 3.22 -6.19
CA VAL A 193 14.45 2.16 -6.26
C VAL A 193 14.92 0.99 -7.10
N ARG A 194 15.55 1.24 -8.25
CA ARG A 194 16.10 0.18 -9.11
C ARG A 194 17.19 -0.62 -8.38
N SER A 195 18.15 0.06 -7.78
CA SER A 195 19.25 -0.59 -7.06
C SER A 195 18.76 -1.41 -5.85
N ALA A 196 17.75 -0.91 -5.13
CA ALA A 196 17.13 -1.63 -4.03
C ALA A 196 16.40 -2.88 -4.51
N TYR A 197 15.71 -2.80 -5.66
CA TYR A 197 15.03 -3.94 -6.26
C TYR A 197 16.03 -5.01 -6.76
N GLU A 198 17.13 -4.60 -7.39
CA GLU A 198 18.21 -5.50 -7.81
C GLU A 198 18.85 -6.22 -6.60
N GLN A 199 19.13 -5.51 -5.51
CA GLN A 199 19.64 -6.12 -4.28
C GLN A 199 18.64 -7.13 -3.66
N GLN A 200 17.34 -6.84 -3.71
CA GLN A 200 16.31 -7.76 -3.25
C GLN A 200 16.25 -9.03 -4.12
N LEU A 201 16.40 -8.90 -5.43
CA LEU A 201 16.46 -10.05 -6.34
C LEU A 201 17.68 -10.93 -6.04
N GLU A 202 18.87 -10.34 -5.91
CA GLU A 202 20.07 -11.11 -5.55
C GLU A 202 19.95 -11.80 -4.17
N ALA A 203 19.34 -11.14 -3.19
CA ALA A 203 19.10 -11.73 -1.89
C ALA A 203 18.13 -12.94 -1.98
N LYS A 204 17.08 -12.82 -2.80
CA LYS A 204 16.14 -13.92 -3.06
C LYS A 204 16.83 -15.07 -3.80
N ASP A 205 17.64 -14.78 -4.82
CA ASP A 205 18.36 -15.80 -5.58
C ASP A 205 19.34 -16.57 -4.68
N ARG A 206 20.10 -15.86 -3.83
CA ARG A 206 20.96 -16.49 -2.82
C ARG A 206 20.16 -17.36 -1.84
N TRP A 207 19.00 -16.89 -1.40
CA TRP A 207 18.15 -17.67 -0.51
C TRP A 207 17.63 -18.95 -1.18
N VAL A 208 17.14 -18.84 -2.42
CA VAL A 208 16.67 -20.00 -3.20
C VAL A 208 17.80 -21.01 -3.41
N GLU A 209 19.01 -20.55 -3.75
CA GLU A 209 20.14 -21.45 -3.96
C GLU A 209 20.55 -22.19 -2.67
N ASN A 210 20.55 -21.48 -1.54
CA ASN A 210 20.77 -22.11 -0.24
C ASN A 210 19.70 -23.17 0.09
N GLN A 211 18.43 -22.90 -0.23
CA GLN A 211 17.35 -23.88 -0.05
C GLN A 211 17.54 -25.12 -0.93
N LYS A 212 17.99 -24.96 -2.18
CA LYS A 212 18.31 -26.11 -3.05
C LYS A 212 19.41 -26.99 -2.44
N HIS A 213 20.47 -26.39 -1.91
CA HIS A 213 21.54 -27.15 -1.27
C HIS A 213 21.05 -27.94 -0.05
N LEU A 214 20.18 -27.34 0.78
CA LEU A 214 19.59 -28.04 1.93
C LEU A 214 18.66 -29.18 1.52
N LEU A 215 17.84 -28.97 0.49
CA LEU A 215 16.96 -30.01 -0.05
C LEU A 215 17.78 -31.17 -0.64
N PHE A 216 18.83 -30.87 -1.41
CA PHE A 216 19.71 -31.89 -1.97
C PHE A 216 20.40 -32.72 -0.87
N ALA A 217 20.91 -32.07 0.18
CA ALA A 217 21.51 -32.76 1.32
C ALA A 217 20.50 -33.67 2.05
N ARG A 218 19.26 -33.20 2.21
CA ARG A 218 18.17 -34.00 2.80
C ARG A 218 17.81 -35.20 1.93
N GLU A 219 17.63 -35.00 0.63
CA GLU A 219 17.30 -36.08 -0.31
C GLU A 219 18.40 -37.13 -0.35
N SER A 220 19.68 -36.72 -0.37
CA SER A 220 20.81 -37.63 -0.25
C SER A 220 20.78 -38.42 1.06
N ALA A 221 20.52 -37.76 2.19
CA ALA A 221 20.46 -38.42 3.50
C ALA A 221 19.30 -39.43 3.60
N VAL A 222 18.15 -39.11 2.99
CA VAL A 222 16.99 -40.02 2.90
C VAL A 222 17.34 -41.22 2.02
N HIS A 223 17.93 -40.99 0.84
CA HIS A 223 18.33 -42.06 -0.06
C HIS A 223 19.37 -43.01 0.58
N ASP A 224 20.35 -42.45 1.31
CA ASP A 224 21.32 -43.23 2.07
C ASP A 224 20.63 -44.04 3.19
N ALA A 225 19.65 -43.45 3.87
CA ALA A 225 18.87 -44.14 4.89
C ALA A 225 18.02 -45.27 4.31
N GLU A 226 17.32 -45.05 3.21
CA GLU A 226 16.55 -46.07 2.49
C GLU A 226 17.45 -47.21 2.00
N THR A 227 18.62 -46.87 1.46
CA THR A 227 19.63 -47.86 1.03
C THR A 227 20.13 -48.67 2.23
N ARG A 228 20.39 -48.04 3.38
CA ARG A 228 20.76 -48.74 4.62
C ARG A 228 19.65 -49.67 5.10
N ILE A 229 18.39 -49.22 5.09
CA ILE A 229 17.22 -50.03 5.50
C ILE A 229 17.04 -51.22 4.54
N GLY A 230 17.13 -50.99 3.23
CA GLY A 230 17.02 -52.03 2.21
C GLY A 230 18.12 -53.08 2.35
N ASN A 231 19.37 -52.65 2.50
CA ASN A 231 20.49 -53.54 2.75
C ASN A 231 20.34 -54.32 4.06
N ASP A 232 19.88 -53.70 5.14
CA ASP A 232 19.61 -54.39 6.42
C ASP A 232 18.51 -55.45 6.25
N ALA A 233 17.43 -55.15 5.53
CA ALA A 233 16.36 -56.10 5.24
C ALA A 233 16.83 -57.30 4.39
N GLU A 234 17.63 -57.06 3.35
CA GLU A 234 18.24 -58.15 2.56
C GLU A 234 19.20 -58.99 3.41
N ARG A 235 20.01 -58.35 4.26
CA ARG A 235 20.90 -59.05 5.19
C ARG A 235 20.12 -59.91 6.18
N ARG A 236 19.03 -59.41 6.77
CA ARG A 236 18.14 -60.19 7.66
C ARG A 236 17.58 -61.41 6.93
N LYS A 237 17.13 -61.24 5.69
CA LYS A 237 16.62 -62.33 4.84
C LYS A 237 17.71 -63.38 4.58
N LYS A 238 18.93 -62.95 4.25
CA LYS A 238 20.07 -63.85 3.98
C LYS A 238 20.57 -64.57 5.23
N ALA A 239 20.54 -63.91 6.38
CA ALA A 239 20.94 -64.50 7.66
C ALA A 239 20.03 -65.66 8.06
N ASN A 240 18.80 -65.73 7.53
CA ASN A 240 17.82 -66.78 7.85
C ASN A 240 17.67 -66.92 9.37
N LEU A 241 17.37 -65.79 10.01
CA LEU A 241 17.17 -65.70 11.45
C LEU A 241 15.99 -66.58 11.85
N TYR A 242 16.14 -67.31 12.95
CA TYR A 242 15.05 -68.07 13.53
C TYR A 242 15.18 -68.10 15.05
N TRP A 243 14.03 -68.13 15.71
CA TRP A 243 13.93 -68.26 17.15
C TRP A 243 14.10 -69.72 17.57
N GLU A 244 14.66 -69.94 18.76
CA GLU A 244 14.56 -71.23 19.45
C GLU A 244 13.09 -71.66 19.56
N GLN A 245 12.74 -72.83 19.03
CA GLN A 245 11.37 -73.36 19.08
C GLN A 245 11.29 -74.70 19.84
N PRO A 246 10.33 -74.87 20.76
CA PRO A 246 9.42 -73.84 21.26
C PRO A 246 10.18 -72.82 22.13
N PRO A 247 9.74 -71.55 22.18
CA PRO A 247 10.24 -70.59 23.15
C PRO A 247 10.16 -71.18 24.56
N LYS A 248 11.22 -70.98 25.35
CA LYS A 248 11.26 -71.45 26.72
C LYS A 248 10.27 -70.64 27.53
N ARG A 249 9.21 -71.31 27.96
CA ARG A 249 8.27 -70.75 28.92
C ARG A 249 8.99 -70.47 30.23
N GLY A 250 8.79 -69.28 30.79
CA GLY A 250 9.24 -68.97 32.13
C GLY A 250 8.66 -69.97 33.14
N ARG A 251 9.48 -70.41 34.10
CA ARG A 251 9.04 -71.38 35.10
C ARG A 251 7.99 -70.81 36.05
N VAL A 252 7.92 -69.49 36.14
CA VAL A 252 7.16 -68.75 37.15
C VAL A 252 6.29 -67.71 36.46
N CYS A 253 5.04 -67.57 36.90
CA CYS A 253 4.18 -66.47 36.47
C CYS A 253 4.67 -65.16 37.10
N THR A 254 4.79 -64.10 36.30
CA THR A 254 5.21 -62.77 36.78
C THR A 254 4.05 -61.90 37.22
N GLY A 255 2.82 -62.40 37.10
CA GLY A 255 1.60 -61.77 37.55
C GLY A 255 0.35 -62.52 37.10
N TRP A 256 -0.82 -62.01 37.47
CA TRP A 256 -2.11 -62.55 37.07
C TRP A 256 -2.21 -62.61 35.55
N LYS A 257 -2.48 -63.81 35.04
CA LYS A 257 -2.54 -64.15 33.62
C LYS A 257 -1.27 -63.78 32.82
N THR A 258 -0.17 -63.51 33.51
CA THR A 258 1.05 -62.97 32.92
C THR A 258 2.15 -64.00 33.00
N LEU A 259 2.61 -64.45 31.82
CA LEU A 259 3.59 -65.51 31.70
C LEU A 259 4.75 -65.05 30.81
N PRO A 260 5.99 -65.00 31.32
CA PRO A 260 7.13 -64.63 30.50
C PRO A 260 7.56 -65.78 29.59
N TYR A 261 8.07 -65.42 28.43
CA TYR A 261 8.68 -66.32 27.45
C TYR A 261 10.05 -65.79 27.07
N VAL A 262 10.99 -66.72 26.91
CA VAL A 262 12.35 -66.39 26.45
C VAL A 262 12.73 -67.28 25.29
N ALA A 263 13.41 -66.72 24.30
CA ALA A 263 13.94 -67.49 23.16
C ALA A 263 15.28 -66.91 22.71
N GLU A 264 16.21 -67.80 22.36
CA GLU A 264 17.47 -67.43 21.73
C GLU A 264 17.25 -67.17 20.23
N LEU A 265 17.84 -66.10 19.70
CA LEU A 265 17.86 -65.80 18.28
C LEU A 265 19.11 -66.40 17.64
N TYR A 266 18.91 -67.30 16.67
CA TYR A 266 20.01 -67.94 15.95
C TYR A 266 20.36 -67.21 14.65
N ASN A 267 21.57 -67.49 14.16
CA ASN A 267 22.14 -66.95 12.92
C ASN A 267 22.34 -65.43 12.87
N VAL A 268 22.43 -64.77 14.03
CA VAL A 268 22.79 -63.35 14.10
C VAL A 268 24.26 -63.19 13.68
N PRO A 269 24.58 -62.40 12.62
CA PRO A 269 25.96 -62.15 12.22
C PRO A 269 26.76 -61.46 13.34
N GLN A 270 28.06 -61.75 13.46
CA GLN A 270 28.91 -61.15 14.50
C GLN A 270 29.22 -59.67 14.26
N ASP A 271 29.03 -59.19 13.04
CA ASP A 271 29.36 -57.82 12.62
C ASP A 271 28.16 -56.85 12.69
N VAL A 272 27.04 -57.27 13.30
CA VAL A 272 25.84 -56.44 13.47
C VAL A 272 25.47 -56.27 14.95
N ASP A 273 24.67 -55.25 15.23
CA ASP A 273 24.00 -55.12 16.52
C ASP A 273 22.88 -56.17 16.64
N GLY A 274 23.21 -57.28 17.31
CA GLY A 274 22.28 -58.38 17.53
C GLY A 274 21.03 -57.99 18.33
N VAL A 275 21.13 -57.01 19.23
CA VAL A 275 20.00 -56.55 20.05
C VAL A 275 18.99 -55.78 19.17
N ALA A 276 19.47 -54.88 18.31
CA ALA A 276 18.62 -54.18 17.35
C ALA A 276 17.97 -55.14 16.34
N TRP A 277 18.69 -56.19 15.94
CA TRP A 277 18.15 -57.24 15.07
C TRP A 277 17.06 -58.05 15.75
N CYS A 278 17.26 -58.41 17.02
CA CYS A 278 16.29 -59.10 17.86
C CYS A 278 14.98 -58.33 18.02
N GLN A 279 15.03 -57.03 18.33
CA GLN A 279 13.83 -56.20 18.47
C GLN A 279 12.99 -56.08 17.18
N GLY A 280 13.64 -56.16 16.02
CA GLY A 280 12.99 -56.10 14.71
C GLY A 280 12.50 -57.45 14.17
N THR A 281 12.83 -58.58 14.83
CA THR A 281 12.50 -59.92 14.34
C THR A 281 11.20 -60.39 14.97
N ALA A 282 10.20 -60.73 14.15
CA ALA A 282 8.91 -61.18 14.66
C ALA A 282 8.97 -62.66 15.09
N LEU A 283 8.23 -63.02 16.15
CA LEU A 283 8.04 -64.40 16.59
C LEU A 283 6.58 -64.79 16.39
N HIS A 284 6.31 -65.78 15.53
CA HIS A 284 4.97 -66.33 15.37
C HIS A 284 4.79 -67.56 16.29
N MET A 285 4.02 -67.40 17.37
CA MET A 285 3.67 -68.48 18.29
C MET A 285 2.19 -68.86 18.12
N PRO A 286 1.87 -70.14 17.86
CA PRO A 286 0.48 -70.61 17.84
C PRO A 286 -0.23 -70.30 19.17
N GLY A 287 -1.34 -69.56 19.12
CA GLY A 287 -2.10 -69.15 20.30
C GLY A 287 -1.63 -67.85 20.97
N MET A 288 -0.65 -67.14 20.40
CA MET A 288 -0.16 -65.83 20.86
C MET A 288 0.01 -64.86 19.69
N GLU A 289 -1.02 -64.75 18.86
CA GLU A 289 -1.01 -63.94 17.64
C GLU A 289 -0.85 -62.43 17.92
N ASP A 290 -1.18 -61.99 19.14
CA ASP A 290 -1.08 -60.58 19.54
C ASP A 290 0.35 -60.15 19.95
N ILE A 291 1.32 -61.06 19.93
CA ILE A 291 2.68 -60.85 20.47
C ILE A 291 3.71 -61.08 19.37
N ASP A 292 3.79 -60.13 18.45
CA ASP A 292 4.70 -60.24 17.30
C ASP A 292 6.16 -59.92 17.64
N LYS A 293 6.42 -58.97 18.54
CA LYS A 293 7.77 -58.44 18.82
C LYS A 293 8.15 -58.60 20.29
N PRO A 294 9.44 -58.84 20.59
CA PRO A 294 9.91 -58.91 21.97
C PRO A 294 9.77 -57.57 22.68
N GLU A 295 9.48 -57.62 23.97
CA GLU A 295 9.42 -56.42 24.83
C GLU A 295 10.84 -55.84 25.01
N TRP A 296 11.82 -56.73 25.13
CA TRP A 296 13.24 -56.36 25.19
C TRP A 296 14.13 -57.53 24.75
N CYS A 297 15.38 -57.18 24.47
CA CYS A 297 16.42 -58.09 24.00
C CYS A 297 17.71 -57.83 24.77
N GLU A 298 18.48 -58.88 25.04
CA GLU A 298 19.80 -58.78 25.65
C GLU A 298 20.82 -59.65 24.94
N GLN A 299 22.08 -59.26 25.06
CA GLN A 299 23.21 -60.09 24.70
C GLN A 299 23.81 -60.68 25.98
N THR A 300 23.78 -62.01 26.07
CA THR A 300 24.40 -62.75 27.17
C THR A 300 25.92 -62.67 27.11
N GLU A 301 26.60 -63.01 28.21
CA GLU A 301 28.08 -63.05 28.29
C GLU A 301 28.71 -63.95 27.20
N ASN A 302 27.99 -64.98 26.75
CA ASN A 302 28.42 -65.89 25.69
C ASN A 302 28.16 -65.35 24.26
N GLY A 303 27.74 -64.09 24.14
CA GLY A 303 27.42 -63.44 22.87
C GLY A 303 26.08 -63.83 22.27
N LYS A 304 25.30 -64.70 22.93
CA LYS A 304 23.96 -65.13 22.46
C LYS A 304 22.95 -64.01 22.66
N ILE A 305 22.07 -63.85 21.68
CA ILE A 305 20.99 -62.88 21.72
C ILE A 305 19.71 -63.55 22.23
N VAL A 306 19.17 -63.05 23.34
CA VAL A 306 17.97 -63.58 23.97
C VAL A 306 16.89 -62.51 23.96
N ALA A 307 15.70 -62.91 23.54
CA ALA A 307 14.52 -62.09 23.51
C ALA A 307 13.55 -62.49 24.61
N HIS A 308 12.81 -61.49 25.11
CA HIS A 308 11.86 -61.65 26.20
C HIS A 308 10.49 -61.13 25.78
N TRP A 309 9.47 -61.94 26.00
CA TRP A 309 8.07 -61.60 25.76
C TRP A 309 7.24 -61.85 27.00
N THR A 310 6.12 -61.15 27.10
CA THR A 310 5.15 -61.36 28.16
C THR A 310 3.80 -61.71 27.56
N HIS A 311 3.36 -62.96 27.75
CA HIS A 311 2.03 -63.37 27.35
C HIS A 311 1.00 -63.01 28.42
N ARG A 312 0.11 -62.10 28.05
CA ARG A 312 -1.06 -61.71 28.82
C ARG A 312 -2.20 -62.67 28.47
N GLU A 313 -3.11 -62.93 29.41
CA GLU A 313 -4.19 -63.91 29.27
C GLU A 313 -3.74 -65.39 29.29
N SER A 314 -2.59 -65.70 29.90
CA SER A 314 -2.17 -67.10 30.07
C SER A 314 -3.08 -67.84 31.04
N ALA A 315 -3.79 -68.86 30.55
CA ALA A 315 -4.65 -69.73 31.36
C ALA A 315 -3.89 -70.42 32.53
N ASN A 316 -2.60 -70.65 32.38
CA ASN A 316 -1.78 -71.30 33.41
C ASN A 316 -1.32 -70.35 34.54
N CYS A 317 -1.47 -69.03 34.34
CA CYS A 317 -1.19 -68.01 35.35
C CYS A 317 -2.48 -67.42 35.91
N HIS A 318 -3.57 -68.16 35.83
CA HIS A 318 -4.88 -67.72 36.29
C HIS A 318 -5.07 -68.05 37.77
N THR A 319 -4.84 -67.07 38.64
CA THR A 319 -5.22 -67.12 40.05
C THR A 319 -6.59 -66.47 40.27
N LEU A 320 -7.22 -66.84 41.38
CA LEU A 320 -8.52 -66.30 41.76
C LEU A 320 -8.61 -66.15 43.27
N TRP A 321 -9.46 -65.24 43.73
CA TRP A 321 -9.70 -65.04 45.15
C TRP A 321 -10.76 -66.02 45.66
N GLY A 322 -10.47 -66.61 46.82
CA GLY A 322 -11.36 -67.53 47.52
C GLY A 322 -12.55 -66.83 48.18
N ARG A 323 -13.08 -67.43 49.23
CA ARG A 323 -14.23 -66.85 49.94
C ARG A 323 -13.83 -65.57 50.67
N GLN A 324 -14.66 -64.55 50.51
CA GLN A 324 -14.59 -63.31 51.26
C GLN A 324 -14.70 -63.57 52.76
N LYS A 325 -13.74 -63.07 53.53
CA LYS A 325 -13.81 -63.01 54.99
C LYS A 325 -13.76 -61.56 55.45
N ASP A 326 -14.88 -61.12 55.99
CA ASP A 326 -15.02 -59.79 56.56
C ASP A 326 -14.33 -59.70 57.93
N GLN A 327 -13.42 -58.75 58.10
CA GLN A 327 -12.75 -58.46 59.37
C GLN A 327 -13.43 -57.32 60.14
N GLY A 328 -14.53 -56.78 59.62
CA GLY A 328 -15.25 -55.67 60.21
C GLY A 328 -14.67 -54.30 59.85
N CYS A 329 -15.21 -53.27 60.51
CA CYS A 329 -14.83 -51.87 60.31
C CYS A 329 -13.42 -51.61 60.85
N GLN A 330 -12.64 -50.80 60.12
CA GLN A 330 -11.27 -50.47 60.54
C GLN A 330 -11.26 -49.39 61.61
N ALA A 331 -10.63 -49.68 62.74
CA ALA A 331 -10.41 -48.69 63.79
C ALA A 331 -9.56 -47.53 63.26
N GLY A 332 -10.04 -46.30 63.44
CA GLY A 332 -9.36 -45.09 62.96
C GLY A 332 -9.64 -44.69 61.51
N SER A 333 -10.43 -45.46 60.76
CA SER A 333 -10.82 -45.15 59.37
C SER A 333 -12.35 -45.25 59.20
N PRO A 334 -13.12 -44.24 59.64
CA PRO A 334 -14.58 -44.21 59.49
C PRO A 334 -15.02 -44.47 58.06
N GLY A 335 -16.04 -45.29 57.87
CA GLY A 335 -16.58 -45.61 56.55
C GLY A 335 -15.77 -46.62 55.74
N TYR A 336 -14.77 -47.26 56.34
CA TYR A 336 -14.02 -48.34 55.69
C TYR A 336 -14.08 -49.64 56.49
N ARG A 337 -14.17 -50.76 55.76
CA ARG A 337 -14.06 -52.12 56.30
C ARG A 337 -12.85 -52.83 55.71
N LEU A 338 -12.31 -53.78 56.46
CA LEU A 338 -11.24 -54.65 55.96
C LEU A 338 -11.83 -55.99 55.54
N VAL A 339 -11.54 -56.37 54.30
CA VAL A 339 -11.91 -57.65 53.73
C VAL A 339 -10.63 -58.43 53.44
N GLU A 340 -10.59 -59.71 53.79
CA GLU A 340 -9.49 -60.60 53.41
C GLU A 340 -9.99 -61.79 52.57
N MET A 341 -9.19 -62.23 51.61
CA MET A 341 -9.45 -63.40 50.77
C MET A 341 -8.16 -64.18 50.55
N GLN A 342 -8.26 -65.51 50.52
CA GLN A 342 -7.14 -66.37 50.19
C GLN A 342 -6.96 -66.42 48.67
N LEU A 343 -5.73 -66.28 48.18
CA LEU A 343 -5.39 -66.49 46.78
C LEU A 343 -5.39 -68.00 46.48
N LEU A 344 -6.18 -68.41 45.50
CA LEU A 344 -6.33 -69.79 45.06
C LEU A 344 -5.70 -69.97 43.68
N ASN A 345 -5.46 -71.24 43.33
CA ASN A 345 -4.89 -71.66 42.05
C ASN A 345 -3.50 -71.09 41.74
N HIS A 346 -2.75 -70.73 42.77
CA HIS A 346 -1.33 -70.41 42.63
C HIS A 346 -0.55 -71.72 42.52
N HIS A 347 0.10 -71.94 41.37
CA HIS A 347 0.87 -73.15 41.07
C HIS A 347 2.34 -72.98 41.43
N GLN A 348 3.04 -74.10 41.63
CA GLN A 348 4.50 -74.09 41.83
C GLN A 348 5.24 -73.54 40.59
N PRO A 349 6.35 -72.81 40.79
CA PRO A 349 6.97 -72.50 42.08
C PRO A 349 6.27 -71.33 42.79
N TYR A 350 6.20 -71.40 44.12
CA TYR A 350 5.49 -70.42 44.96
C TYR A 350 6.27 -69.10 45.17
N ASP A 351 7.39 -68.93 44.46
CA ASP A 351 8.32 -67.84 44.68
C ASP A 351 7.79 -66.50 44.13
N SER A 352 6.81 -66.52 43.21
CA SER A 352 6.13 -65.30 42.72
C SER A 352 4.82 -64.98 43.42
N TRP A 353 4.66 -65.48 44.65
CA TRP A 353 3.40 -65.30 45.37
C TRP A 353 3.01 -63.82 45.54
N LEU A 354 4.00 -62.94 45.68
CA LEU A 354 3.78 -61.52 45.91
C LEU A 354 3.25 -60.86 44.64
N GLU A 355 3.92 -61.07 43.51
CA GLU A 355 3.51 -60.54 42.21
C GLU A 355 2.12 -61.06 41.84
N MET A 356 1.85 -62.35 42.07
CA MET A 356 0.52 -62.92 41.84
C MET A 356 -0.53 -62.27 42.74
N CYS A 357 -0.23 -62.06 44.03
CA CYS A 357 -1.14 -61.41 44.95
C CYS A 357 -1.45 -59.95 44.54
N GLU A 358 -0.42 -59.18 44.22
CA GLU A 358 -0.53 -57.76 43.88
C GLU A 358 -1.24 -57.50 42.55
N THR A 359 -1.23 -58.47 41.63
CA THR A 359 -1.78 -58.31 40.29
C THR A 359 -3.10 -59.06 40.08
N THR A 360 -3.51 -59.97 40.97
CA THR A 360 -4.79 -60.69 40.84
C THR A 360 -5.95 -59.76 41.22
N PRO A 361 -6.85 -59.40 40.29
CA PRO A 361 -7.97 -58.54 40.57
C PRO A 361 -9.07 -59.30 41.32
N TRP A 362 -9.84 -58.57 42.15
CA TRP A 362 -11.05 -59.11 42.76
C TRP A 362 -12.22 -59.20 41.75
N GLY A 363 -12.33 -60.33 41.05
CA GLY A 363 -13.25 -60.49 39.92
C GLY A 363 -12.65 -59.96 38.61
N ASP A 364 -13.37 -60.06 37.50
CA ASP A 364 -12.78 -59.88 36.16
C ASP A 364 -12.28 -58.45 35.87
N HIS A 365 -12.78 -57.45 36.61
CA HIS A 365 -12.37 -56.03 36.53
C HIS A 365 -12.12 -55.42 37.91
N GLY A 366 -11.82 -56.28 38.90
CA GLY A 366 -11.67 -55.87 40.28
C GLY A 366 -10.42 -55.06 40.58
N ARG A 367 -10.45 -54.36 41.71
CA ARG A 367 -9.25 -53.79 42.34
C ARG A 367 -8.36 -54.93 42.85
N THR A 368 -7.06 -54.78 42.73
CA THR A 368 -6.06 -55.64 43.38
C THR A 368 -6.01 -55.36 44.89
N PRO A 369 -5.48 -56.27 45.73
CA PRO A 369 -5.42 -56.05 47.18
C PRO A 369 -4.56 -54.85 47.55
N ASP A 370 -4.93 -54.18 48.65
CA ASP A 370 -4.14 -53.12 49.28
C ASP A 370 -2.91 -53.70 50.00
N VAL A 371 -3.04 -54.91 50.56
CA VAL A 371 -1.96 -55.59 51.29
C VAL A 371 -1.96 -57.09 50.96
N CYS A 372 -0.77 -57.62 50.73
CA CYS A 372 -0.50 -59.03 50.50
C CYS A 372 0.21 -59.67 51.69
N GLU A 373 -0.21 -60.87 52.10
CA GLU A 373 0.34 -61.58 53.26
C GLU A 373 0.54 -63.06 52.95
N HIS A 374 1.76 -63.58 53.13
CA HIS A 374 2.07 -65.01 52.99
C HIS A 374 2.05 -65.70 54.36
N ARG A 375 1.06 -66.56 54.61
CA ARG A 375 0.84 -67.24 55.91
C ARG A 375 1.46 -68.65 55.97
N GLY A 376 2.53 -68.90 55.21
CA GLY A 376 3.18 -70.21 55.14
C GLY A 376 2.19 -71.27 54.62
N ASN A 377 1.94 -72.32 55.41
CA ASN A 377 0.96 -73.36 55.08
C ASN A 377 -0.49 -72.84 54.96
N GLY A 378 -0.77 -71.64 55.49
CA GLY A 378 -2.06 -70.96 55.32
C GLY A 378 -2.26 -70.33 53.94
N GLY A 379 -1.28 -70.41 53.04
CA GLY A 379 -1.31 -69.83 51.71
C GLY A 379 -1.16 -68.31 51.71
N ILE A 380 -1.54 -67.70 50.59
CA ILE A 380 -1.39 -66.27 50.33
C ILE A 380 -2.73 -65.58 50.52
N TRP A 381 -2.73 -64.42 51.14
CA TRP A 381 -3.93 -63.66 51.46
C TRP A 381 -3.80 -62.23 50.94
N GLY A 382 -4.83 -61.77 50.24
CA GLY A 382 -5.01 -60.37 49.89
C GLY A 382 -5.94 -59.71 50.89
N LYS A 383 -5.73 -58.42 51.14
CA LYS A 383 -6.59 -57.59 51.98
C LYS A 383 -6.99 -56.33 51.24
N TRP A 384 -8.26 -55.94 51.37
CA TRP A 384 -8.82 -54.73 50.78
C TRP A 384 -9.44 -53.87 51.85
N VAL A 385 -9.15 -52.57 51.80
CA VAL A 385 -9.85 -51.53 52.55
C VAL A 385 -10.96 -51.02 51.64
N VAL A 386 -12.19 -51.45 51.91
CA VAL A 386 -13.35 -51.18 51.07
C VAL A 386 -14.23 -50.17 51.78
N HIS A 387 -14.68 -49.14 51.05
CA HIS A 387 -15.65 -48.20 51.58
C HIS A 387 -16.98 -48.91 51.85
N ASP A 388 -17.49 -48.75 53.06
CA ASP A 388 -18.77 -49.30 53.51
C ASP A 388 -19.45 -48.27 54.41
N MET A 389 -20.58 -47.72 53.94
CA MET A 389 -21.40 -46.75 54.68
C MET A 389 -21.87 -47.28 56.06
N LYS A 390 -21.91 -48.61 56.26
CA LYS A 390 -22.22 -49.19 57.57
C LYS A 390 -21.13 -48.90 58.61
N CYS A 391 -19.89 -48.71 58.16
CA CYS A 391 -18.75 -48.41 59.02
C CYS A 391 -18.59 -46.92 59.35
N GLU A 392 -19.36 -46.02 58.73
CA GLU A 392 -19.36 -44.59 59.08
C GLU A 392 -19.98 -44.33 60.46
N LYS A 393 -20.90 -45.20 60.88
CA LYS A 393 -21.70 -45.01 62.10
C LYS A 393 -21.06 -45.59 63.36
N VAL A 394 -20.03 -46.42 63.22
CA VAL A 394 -19.39 -47.11 64.36
C VAL A 394 -18.51 -46.16 65.17
N THR A 395 -17.83 -45.21 64.52
CA THR A 395 -16.92 -44.27 65.19
C THR A 395 -17.63 -43.13 65.91
N ALA A 396 -18.83 -42.73 65.46
CA ALA A 396 -19.59 -41.67 66.13
C ALA A 396 -20.03 -42.05 67.55
N ASN A 397 -20.32 -43.34 67.78
CA ASN A 397 -20.78 -43.81 69.10
C ASN A 397 -19.63 -44.04 70.09
N GLU A 398 -18.42 -44.43 69.62
CA GLU A 398 -17.26 -44.60 70.51
C GLU A 398 -16.63 -43.27 70.97
N GLU A 399 -16.72 -42.20 70.17
CA GLU A 399 -16.31 -40.86 70.63
C GLU A 399 -17.33 -40.23 71.59
N LEU A 400 -18.62 -40.52 71.44
CA LEU A 400 -19.66 -40.10 72.39
C LEU A 400 -19.56 -40.81 73.75
N ASP A 401 -19.17 -42.09 73.77
CA ASP A 401 -18.97 -42.82 75.04
C ASP A 401 -17.69 -42.41 75.79
N LYS A 402 -16.65 -41.96 75.08
CA LYS A 402 -15.44 -41.41 75.71
C LYS A 402 -15.61 -39.97 76.20
N SER A 403 -16.52 -39.17 75.60
CA SER A 403 -16.79 -37.81 76.09
C SER A 403 -17.72 -37.76 77.31
N PHE A 404 -18.42 -38.86 77.63
CA PHE A 404 -19.23 -38.99 78.85
C PHE A 404 -18.46 -39.47 80.09
N MET A 405 -17.17 -39.83 79.94
CA MET A 405 -16.30 -40.28 81.04
C MET A 405 -15.20 -39.27 81.43
N LEU A 406 -15.27 -38.03 80.91
CA LEU A 406 -14.52 -36.87 81.39
C LEU A 406 -15.51 -35.84 81.96
#